data_AF-A0A0Q3UYU1-F1
#
_entry.id   AF-A0A0Q3UYU1-F1
#
_cell.length_a   1.000
_cell.length_b   1.000
_cell.length_c   1.000
_cell.angle_alpha   90.00
_cell.angle_beta   90.00
_cell.angle_gamma   90.00
#
_symmetry.space_group_name_H-M   'P 1'
#
loop_
_entity.id
_entity.type
_entity.pdbx_description
1 polymer ?
#
loop_
_entity_poly.entity_id
_entity_poly.type
_entity_poly.pdbx_seq_one_letter_code
_entity_poly.pdbx_strand_id
1 'polypeptide(L)'
;MEVQTAQPPSCSSSAAGYPRWVMLEQYVKSNVQDSSRITPDAKTLAAARTSNGHRIQVSLGLAEPPATSALRVELPEGVYAKYATVVAADGDSLLLRVNLDQRSFASDDTLDHFVYNAGSAAADPSRPPSLSLLPSYNVTYRPMIQYLVTDATGILRHGDDQIVVAELHTATVRVTLETKAAELYMFRSGEWSIRRPRICSSVAGD
;
A
#
# COMPACT_ATOMS: atom_id res chain seq x y z
N MET A 1 -6.91 -29.98 57.21
CA MET A 1 -5.86 -30.24 56.21
C MET A 1 -6.35 -29.63 54.92
N GLU A 2 -5.87 -28.42 54.61
CA GLU A 2 -6.11 -27.77 53.33
C GLU A 2 -5.29 -28.47 52.24
N VAL A 3 -5.94 -28.77 51.11
CA VAL A 3 -5.25 -29.19 49.89
C VAL A 3 -5.36 -28.02 48.91
N GLN A 4 -4.31 -27.21 48.88
CA GLN A 4 -4.09 -26.20 47.83
C GLN A 4 -3.81 -26.94 46.51
N THR A 5 -4.79 -26.94 45.62
CA THR A 5 -4.57 -27.28 44.21
C THR A 5 -3.81 -26.16 43.54
N ALA A 6 -2.54 -26.41 43.22
CA ALA A 6 -1.69 -25.51 42.45
C ALA A 6 -2.29 -25.25 41.07
N GLN A 7 -2.61 -23.98 40.81
CA GLN A 7 -2.96 -23.45 39.50
C GLN A 7 -1.73 -23.54 38.58
N PRO A 8 -1.84 -24.04 37.33
CA PRO A 8 -0.72 -24.03 36.40
C PRO A 8 -0.28 -22.59 36.14
N PRO A 9 1.03 -22.33 35.97
CA PRO A 9 1.53 -21.00 35.72
C PRO A 9 0.86 -20.46 34.45
N SER A 10 0.11 -19.37 34.62
CA SER A 10 -0.37 -18.56 33.53
C SER A 10 0.81 -18.30 32.60
N CYS A 11 0.76 -18.83 31.37
CA CYS A 11 1.73 -18.50 30.34
C CYS A 11 1.81 -16.98 30.29
N SER A 12 2.92 -16.46 30.81
CA SER A 12 3.34 -15.09 30.64
C SER A 12 3.20 -14.77 29.16
N SER A 13 2.30 -13.82 28.84
CA SER A 13 2.16 -13.23 27.52
C SER A 13 3.55 -12.86 27.03
N SER A 14 4.17 -13.72 26.22
CA SER A 14 5.42 -13.39 25.56
C SER A 14 5.14 -12.11 24.79
N ALA A 15 6.01 -11.11 24.92
CA ALA A 15 5.94 -9.88 24.14
C ALA A 15 5.55 -10.23 22.69
N ALA A 16 4.31 -9.94 22.30
CA ALA A 16 3.73 -10.47 21.08
C ALA A 16 4.51 -9.91 19.90
N GLY A 17 5.45 -10.70 19.38
CA GLY A 17 6.19 -10.40 18.18
C GLY A 17 5.25 -10.54 16.99
N TYR A 18 5.42 -9.67 15.99
CA TYR A 18 4.71 -9.82 14.74
C TYR A 18 5.18 -11.08 14.00
N PRO A 19 4.27 -11.75 13.26
CA PRO A 19 4.69 -12.84 12.38
C PRO A 19 5.70 -12.33 11.35
N ARG A 20 6.62 -13.20 10.95
CA ARG A 20 7.68 -12.86 9.98
C ARG A 20 7.16 -12.44 8.61
N TRP A 21 5.97 -12.91 8.26
CA TRP A 21 5.28 -12.61 7.00
C TRP A 21 3.78 -12.73 7.24
N VAL A 22 2.99 -12.05 6.42
CA VAL A 22 1.52 -12.05 6.50
C VAL A 22 0.91 -12.20 5.13
N MET A 23 -0.28 -12.79 5.05
CA MET A 23 -1.12 -12.72 3.86
C MET A 23 -2.06 -11.52 4.01
N LEU A 24 -2.03 -10.56 3.09
CA LEU A 24 -2.88 -9.37 3.18
C LEU A 24 -4.11 -9.50 2.29
N GLU A 25 -5.25 -9.09 2.82
CA GLU A 25 -6.44 -8.87 2.01
C GLU A 25 -6.19 -7.72 1.03
N GLN A 26 -6.29 -8.00 -0.27
CA GLN A 26 -5.96 -7.01 -1.30
C GLN A 26 -6.98 -5.87 -1.35
N TYR A 27 -8.27 -6.16 -1.13
CA TYR A 27 -9.36 -5.22 -1.35
C TYR A 27 -10.11 -4.92 -0.06
N VAL A 28 -10.18 -3.65 0.31
CA VAL A 28 -10.90 -3.16 1.48
C VAL A 28 -12.14 -2.42 1.01
N LYS A 29 -13.32 -2.97 1.33
CA LYS A 29 -14.59 -2.24 1.20
C LYS A 29 -14.76 -1.38 2.44
N SER A 30 -14.79 -0.08 2.23
CA SER A 30 -15.04 0.95 3.25
C SER A 30 -16.51 1.04 3.69
N ASN A 31 -17.40 0.18 3.20
CA ASN A 31 -18.77 0.13 3.68
C ASN A 31 -18.76 -0.34 5.15
N VAL A 32 -19.16 0.59 6.02
CA VAL A 32 -19.10 0.64 7.49
C VAL A 32 -19.93 -0.47 8.19
N GLN A 33 -19.89 -1.72 7.71
CA GLN A 33 -20.56 -2.82 8.40
C GLN A 33 -19.85 -4.18 8.29
N ASP A 34 -19.02 -4.40 7.27
CA ASP A 34 -18.09 -5.54 7.27
C ASP A 34 -16.72 -5.07 7.74
N SER A 35 -16.69 -4.63 9.00
CA SER A 35 -15.42 -4.51 9.70
C SER A 35 -14.75 -5.88 9.67
N SER A 36 -13.59 -5.97 9.03
CA SER A 36 -12.64 -7.06 9.22
C SER A 36 -12.72 -7.59 10.65
N ARG A 37 -12.88 -8.91 10.79
CA ARG A 37 -12.97 -9.61 12.09
C ARG A 37 -11.72 -9.42 12.96
N ILE A 38 -10.66 -8.83 12.41
CA ILE A 38 -9.38 -8.65 13.08
C ILE A 38 -9.32 -7.23 13.64
N THR A 39 -9.13 -7.16 14.95
CA THR A 39 -8.93 -5.89 15.66
C THR A 39 -7.66 -5.20 15.13
N PRO A 40 -7.72 -3.93 14.74
CA PRO A 40 -6.54 -3.19 14.31
C PRO A 40 -5.53 -3.07 15.44
N ASP A 41 -4.24 -3.24 15.13
CA ASP A 41 -3.18 -3.01 16.10
C ASP A 41 -2.78 -1.54 16.11
N ALA A 42 -2.95 -0.88 17.26
CA ALA A 42 -2.58 0.52 17.46
C ALA A 42 -1.10 0.80 17.16
N LYS A 43 -0.21 -0.19 17.29
CA LYS A 43 1.22 -0.05 16.98
C LYS A 43 1.51 0.02 15.47
N THR A 44 0.55 -0.35 14.63
CA THR A 44 0.66 -0.27 13.16
C THR A 44 0.02 0.99 12.60
N LEU A 45 -0.58 1.82 13.47
CA LEU A 45 -1.32 3.01 13.07
C LEU A 45 -0.37 4.05 12.45
N ALA A 46 -0.70 4.46 11.23
CA ALA A 46 -0.06 5.57 10.55
C ALA A 46 -1.11 6.55 10.01
N ALA A 47 -0.74 7.82 9.90
CA ALA A 47 -1.65 8.88 9.47
C ALA A 47 -1.00 9.76 8.39
N ALA A 48 -1.82 10.24 7.46
CA ALA A 48 -1.41 11.17 6.42
C ALA A 48 -2.54 12.17 6.12
N ARG A 49 -2.30 13.00 5.10
CA ARG A 49 -3.34 13.80 4.45
C ARG A 49 -3.52 13.32 3.01
N THR A 50 -4.76 13.28 2.59
CA THR A 50 -5.19 13.04 1.21
C THR A 50 -4.87 14.27 0.35
N SER A 51 -4.96 14.14 -0.97
CA SER A 51 -4.73 15.25 -1.91
C SER A 51 -5.70 16.42 -1.70
N ASN A 52 -6.93 16.16 -1.28
CA ASN A 52 -7.93 17.16 -0.89
C ASN A 52 -7.79 17.63 0.58
N GLY A 53 -6.76 17.21 1.30
CA GLY A 53 -6.41 17.70 2.62
C GLY A 53 -7.13 17.03 3.80
N HIS A 54 -8.02 16.07 3.55
CA HIS A 54 -8.63 15.26 4.61
C HIS A 54 -7.59 14.41 5.34
N ARG A 55 -7.79 14.22 6.64
CA ARG A 55 -6.96 13.30 7.42
C ARG A 55 -7.33 11.87 7.04
N ILE A 56 -6.35 11.01 6.86
CA ILE A 56 -6.56 9.58 6.66
C ILE A 56 -5.69 8.81 7.64
N GLN A 57 -6.23 7.76 8.23
CA GLN A 57 -5.53 6.86 9.14
C GLN A 57 -5.61 5.43 8.61
N VAL A 58 -4.49 4.72 8.70
CA VAL A 58 -4.37 3.35 8.25
C VAL A 58 -3.78 2.52 9.38
N SER A 59 -4.38 1.36 9.63
CA SER A 59 -3.88 0.37 10.60
C SER A 59 -4.03 -1.04 10.03
N LEU A 60 -3.23 -1.96 10.56
CA LEU A 60 -3.22 -3.36 10.17
C LEU A 60 -3.70 -4.22 11.34
N GLY A 61 -4.64 -5.12 11.05
CA GLY A 61 -4.96 -6.26 11.89
C GLY A 61 -4.13 -7.45 11.41
N LEU A 62 -3.04 -7.76 12.12
CA LEU A 62 -2.11 -8.82 11.71
C LEU A 62 -2.52 -10.17 12.31
N ALA A 63 -2.52 -11.20 11.47
CA ALA A 63 -2.80 -12.58 11.83
C ALA A 63 -1.70 -13.51 11.32
N GLU A 64 -1.44 -14.60 12.05
CA GLU A 64 -0.49 -15.61 11.62
C GLU A 64 -1.02 -16.37 10.38
N PRO A 65 -0.21 -16.52 9.33
CA PRO A 65 -0.59 -17.32 8.18
C PRO A 65 -0.94 -18.77 8.56
N PRO A 66 -1.93 -19.39 7.90
CA PRO A 66 -2.59 -18.96 6.66
C PRO A 66 -3.76 -17.99 6.85
N ALA A 67 -4.00 -17.47 8.07
CA ALA A 67 -5.04 -16.47 8.26
C ALA A 67 -4.68 -15.15 7.55
N THR A 68 -5.69 -14.51 6.97
CA THR A 68 -5.53 -13.26 6.24
C THR A 68 -5.48 -12.09 7.21
N SER A 69 -4.43 -11.30 7.15
CA SER A 69 -4.31 -9.99 7.78
C SER A 69 -5.11 -8.94 7.01
N ALA A 70 -5.65 -7.97 7.73
CA ALA A 70 -6.57 -6.98 7.17
C ALA A 70 -6.03 -5.56 7.30
N LEU A 71 -6.28 -4.76 6.26
CA LEU A 71 -6.02 -3.32 6.26
C LEU A 71 -7.30 -2.58 6.65
N ARG A 72 -7.19 -1.67 7.62
CA ARG A 72 -8.27 -0.77 8.02
C ARG A 72 -7.92 0.65 7.61
N VAL A 73 -8.88 1.32 6.98
CA VAL A 73 -8.79 2.73 6.61
C VAL A 73 -9.85 3.49 7.39
N GLU A 74 -9.41 4.50 8.14
CA GLU A 74 -10.26 5.38 8.93
C GLU A 74 -10.24 6.78 8.33
N LEU A 75 -11.43 7.31 8.10
CA LEU A 75 -11.68 8.63 7.51
C LEU A 75 -12.57 9.46 8.46
N PRO A 76 -12.47 10.80 8.41
CA PRO A 76 -13.34 11.69 9.14
C PRO A 76 -14.82 11.46 8.80
N GLU A 77 -15.70 11.83 9.73
CA GLU A 77 -17.14 11.79 9.51
C GLU A 77 -17.54 12.59 8.27
N GLY A 78 -18.42 12.02 7.44
CA GLY A 78 -18.86 12.62 6.19
C GLY A 78 -17.94 12.41 4.99
N VAL A 79 -16.74 11.85 5.19
CA VAL A 79 -15.83 11.42 4.11
C VAL A 79 -15.89 9.91 3.97
N TYR A 80 -16.15 9.43 2.77
CA TYR A 80 -16.26 8.00 2.49
C TYR A 80 -15.21 7.60 1.47
N ALA A 81 -14.50 6.50 1.71
CA ALA A 81 -13.81 5.84 0.62
C ALA A 81 -14.84 5.06 -0.20
N LYS A 82 -14.65 4.99 -1.50
CA LYS A 82 -15.35 4.06 -2.40
C LYS A 82 -14.70 2.68 -2.34
N TYR A 83 -13.37 2.67 -2.31
CA TYR A 83 -12.55 1.47 -2.08
C TYR A 83 -11.14 1.87 -1.64
N ALA A 84 -10.48 0.95 -0.94
CA ALA A 84 -9.04 0.98 -0.71
C ALA A 84 -8.43 -0.37 -1.12
N THR A 85 -7.25 -0.37 -1.72
CA THR A 85 -6.60 -1.60 -2.18
C THR A 85 -5.11 -1.57 -1.90
N VAL A 86 -4.55 -2.72 -1.56
CA VAL A 86 -3.10 -2.96 -1.60
C VAL A 86 -2.73 -3.23 -3.05
N VAL A 87 -1.86 -2.40 -3.61
CA VAL A 87 -1.38 -2.49 -5.01
C VAL A 87 -0.18 -3.42 -5.10
N ALA A 88 0.80 -3.20 -4.22
CA ALA A 88 2.04 -3.95 -4.16
C ALA A 88 2.61 -3.91 -2.73
N ALA A 89 3.48 -4.86 -2.42
CA ALA A 89 4.16 -4.96 -1.13
C ALA A 89 5.61 -5.38 -1.35
N ASP A 90 6.53 -4.80 -0.58
CA ASP A 90 7.91 -5.26 -0.51
C ASP A 90 8.49 -4.99 0.89
N GLY A 91 9.02 -6.02 1.53
CA GLY A 91 9.49 -5.97 2.91
C GLY A 91 8.41 -5.49 3.89
N ASP A 92 8.67 -4.38 4.58
CA ASP A 92 7.76 -3.70 5.53
C ASP A 92 6.98 -2.54 4.88
N SER A 93 7.01 -2.40 3.55
CA SER A 93 6.37 -1.33 2.81
C SER A 93 5.20 -1.82 1.96
N LEU A 94 4.10 -1.05 1.95
CA LEU A 94 2.92 -1.29 1.13
C LEU A 94 2.63 -0.09 0.25
N LEU A 95 2.29 -0.32 -1.01
CA LEU A 95 1.67 0.66 -1.87
C LEU A 95 0.15 0.51 -1.78
N LEU A 96 -0.51 1.54 -1.28
CA LEU A 96 -1.96 1.59 -1.10
C LEU A 96 -2.56 2.52 -2.14
N ARG A 97 -3.76 2.19 -2.62
CA ARG A 97 -4.58 3.06 -3.47
C ARG A 97 -5.93 3.26 -2.81
N VAL A 98 -6.32 4.51 -2.59
CA VAL A 98 -7.56 4.91 -1.90
C VAL A 98 -8.35 5.83 -2.82
N ASN A 99 -9.58 5.43 -3.13
CA ASN A 99 -10.53 6.24 -3.87
C ASN A 99 -11.54 6.85 -2.90
N LEU A 100 -11.62 8.17 -2.83
CA LEU A 100 -12.59 8.87 -1.98
C LEU A 100 -13.83 9.23 -2.80
N ASP A 101 -14.99 8.86 -2.27
CA ASP A 101 -16.29 9.28 -2.76
C ASP A 101 -16.62 10.65 -2.13
N GLN A 102 -16.42 11.70 -2.90
CA GLN A 102 -16.84 13.04 -2.51
C GLN A 102 -18.27 13.23 -3.01
N ARG A 103 -19.25 13.13 -2.11
CA ARG A 103 -20.71 13.23 -2.39
C ARG A 103 -21.18 14.56 -3.02
N SER A 104 -20.27 15.42 -3.49
CA SER A 104 -20.61 16.61 -4.28
C SER A 104 -20.98 16.23 -5.71
N PHE A 105 -22.01 16.89 -6.26
CA PHE A 105 -22.49 16.75 -7.64
C PHE A 105 -21.46 17.07 -8.75
N ALA A 106 -20.21 17.39 -8.38
CA ALA A 106 -19.09 17.59 -9.28
C ALA A 106 -18.17 16.35 -9.17
N SER A 107 -18.01 15.68 -10.31
CA SER A 107 -17.44 14.35 -10.52
C SER A 107 -15.92 14.23 -10.30
N ASP A 108 -15.38 14.69 -9.18
CA ASP A 108 -13.96 14.54 -8.86
C ASP A 108 -13.76 13.48 -7.78
N ASP A 109 -14.00 12.21 -8.14
CA ASP A 109 -13.48 11.07 -7.37
C ASP A 109 -11.96 11.26 -7.24
N THR A 110 -11.45 11.49 -6.03
CA THR A 110 -10.01 11.61 -5.81
C THR A 110 -9.41 10.22 -5.65
N LEU A 111 -8.28 9.99 -6.33
CA LEU A 111 -7.58 8.71 -6.31
C LEU A 111 -6.15 8.91 -5.83
N ASP A 112 -5.95 8.68 -4.54
CA ASP A 112 -4.68 8.88 -3.87
C ASP A 112 -3.89 7.57 -3.78
N HIS A 113 -2.58 7.67 -3.97
CA HIS A 113 -1.65 6.57 -3.75
C HIS A 113 -0.83 6.89 -2.50
N PHE A 114 -0.73 5.94 -1.58
CA PHE A 114 0.04 6.11 -0.35
C PHE A 114 1.09 5.03 -0.24
N VAL A 115 2.25 5.39 0.30
CA VAL A 115 3.22 4.41 0.79
C VAL A 115 3.05 4.29 2.29
N TYR A 116 2.68 3.10 2.74
CA TYR A 116 2.72 2.71 4.14
C TYR A 116 4.05 2.03 4.44
N ASN A 117 4.68 2.39 5.55
CA ASN A 117 5.83 1.69 6.11
C ASN A 117 5.48 1.23 7.51
N ALA A 118 5.66 -0.06 7.80
CA ALA A 118 5.41 -0.59 9.14
C ALA A 118 6.42 -0.08 10.17
N GLY A 119 7.57 0.43 9.72
CA GLY A 119 8.64 0.85 10.59
C GLY A 119 9.42 -0.32 11.16
N SER A 120 10.35 -0.01 12.05
CA SER A 120 11.12 -1.01 12.78
C SER A 120 11.32 -0.52 14.21
N ALA A 121 10.59 -1.15 15.15
CA ALA A 121 10.78 -0.91 16.58
C ALA A 121 12.16 -1.39 17.08
N ALA A 122 12.81 -2.28 16.33
CA ALA A 122 14.13 -2.81 16.63
C ALA A 122 15.29 -1.99 16.01
N ALA A 123 14.98 -1.02 15.14
CA ALA A 123 16.00 -0.11 14.61
C ALA A 123 16.50 0.86 15.69
N ASP A 124 17.73 1.36 15.54
CA ASP A 124 18.31 2.41 16.37
C ASP A 124 18.66 3.63 15.50
N PRO A 125 17.91 4.75 15.59
CA PRO A 125 16.74 4.95 16.44
C PRO A 125 15.51 4.18 15.93
N SER A 126 14.55 3.91 16.83
CA SER A 126 13.31 3.21 16.48
C SER A 126 12.55 3.98 15.40
N ARG A 127 12.12 3.29 14.33
CA ARG A 127 11.32 3.88 13.25
C ARG A 127 9.85 3.51 13.46
N PRO A 128 8.96 4.46 13.82
CA PRO A 128 7.52 4.16 13.91
C PRO A 128 6.92 3.93 12.51
N PRO A 129 5.71 3.34 12.44
CA PRO A 129 4.98 3.27 11.18
C PRO A 129 4.72 4.67 10.61
N SER A 130 4.72 4.77 9.29
CA SER A 130 4.48 6.02 8.59
C SER A 130 3.62 5.81 7.35
N LEU A 131 2.91 6.87 6.97
CA LEU A 131 2.08 6.91 5.79
C LEU A 131 2.39 8.20 5.04
N SER A 132 2.75 8.09 3.76
CA SER A 132 3.05 9.23 2.91
C SER A 132 2.22 9.21 1.65
N LEU A 133 1.68 10.36 1.27
CA LEU A 133 0.99 10.55 0.00
C LEU A 133 2.04 10.60 -1.12
N LEU A 134 1.88 9.75 -2.14
CA LEU A 134 2.67 9.84 -3.34
C LEU A 134 2.19 11.02 -4.18
N PRO A 135 3.10 11.87 -4.67
CA PRO A 135 2.75 12.93 -5.60
C PRO A 135 2.07 12.35 -6.83
N SER A 136 0.94 12.91 -7.24
CA SER A 136 0.31 12.56 -8.52
C SER A 136 1.30 12.85 -9.66
N TYR A 137 1.45 11.92 -10.59
CA TYR A 137 2.26 12.18 -11.78
C TYR A 137 1.43 13.02 -12.77
N ASN A 138 1.85 14.26 -13.03
CA ASN A 138 1.22 15.09 -14.06
C ASN A 138 2.10 15.01 -15.32
N VAL A 139 1.91 13.96 -16.12
CA VAL A 139 2.64 13.82 -17.38
C VAL A 139 1.90 14.63 -18.42
N THR A 140 2.55 15.70 -18.88
CA THR A 140 2.04 16.72 -19.82
C THR A 140 1.49 16.15 -21.15
N TYR A 141 1.74 14.87 -21.45
CA TYR A 141 1.29 14.16 -22.65
C TYR A 141 0.09 13.22 -22.44
N ARG A 142 -0.37 13.02 -21.20
CA ARG A 142 -1.50 12.13 -20.86
C ARG A 142 -2.39 12.76 -19.77
N PRO A 143 -3.18 13.79 -20.10
CA PRO A 143 -4.14 14.38 -19.14
C PRO A 143 -5.22 13.40 -18.65
N MET A 144 -5.34 12.20 -19.24
CA MET A 144 -6.35 11.20 -18.90
C MET A 144 -5.92 10.18 -17.84
N ILE A 145 -4.62 10.01 -17.53
CA ILE A 145 -4.19 9.01 -16.54
C ILE A 145 -3.53 9.77 -15.39
N GLN A 146 -4.30 9.98 -14.31
CA GLN A 146 -3.84 10.65 -13.09
C GLN A 146 -3.50 9.63 -11.98
N TYR A 147 -3.38 8.34 -12.32
CA TYR A 147 -3.30 7.24 -11.35
C TYR A 147 -2.51 6.05 -11.86
N LEU A 148 -1.86 5.34 -10.94
CA LEU A 148 -1.08 4.14 -11.25
C LEU A 148 -2.01 2.95 -11.52
N VAL A 149 -1.77 2.23 -12.62
CA VAL A 149 -2.49 1.00 -12.96
C VAL A 149 -2.01 -0.12 -12.04
N THR A 150 -2.94 -0.73 -11.28
CA THR A 150 -2.62 -1.70 -10.24
C THR A 150 -1.73 -2.84 -10.73
N ASP A 151 -2.08 -3.40 -11.88
CA ASP A 151 -1.51 -4.67 -12.36
C ASP A 151 -0.12 -4.47 -13.00
N ALA A 152 0.26 -3.22 -13.24
CA ALA A 152 1.53 -2.83 -13.83
C ALA A 152 2.46 -2.09 -12.85
N THR A 153 2.01 -1.92 -11.60
CA THR A 153 2.70 -1.11 -10.60
C THR A 153 3.33 -1.98 -9.53
N GLY A 154 4.61 -1.74 -9.26
CA GLY A 154 5.37 -2.36 -8.19
C GLY A 154 5.96 -1.35 -7.23
N ILE A 155 6.31 -1.83 -6.05
CA ILE A 155 7.12 -1.13 -5.04
C ILE A 155 8.37 -1.96 -4.78
N LEU A 156 9.50 -1.28 -4.59
CA LEU A 156 10.78 -1.88 -4.23
C LEU A 156 11.44 -1.04 -3.14
N ARG A 157 11.85 -1.69 -2.05
CA ARG A 157 12.76 -1.12 -1.06
C ARG A 157 14.20 -1.25 -1.55
N HIS A 158 14.90 -0.12 -1.55
CA HIS A 158 16.29 -0.02 -1.93
C HIS A 158 17.12 0.53 -0.76
N GLY A 159 17.84 -0.35 -0.07
CA GLY A 159 18.52 -0.01 1.17
C GLY A 159 17.54 0.28 2.33
N ASP A 160 18.03 0.95 3.37
CA ASP A 160 17.29 1.05 4.63
C ASP A 160 16.13 2.05 4.61
N ASP A 161 16.12 3.03 3.70
CA ASP A 161 15.10 4.10 3.67
C ASP A 161 14.68 4.58 2.28
N GLN A 162 15.19 4.00 1.18
CA GLN A 162 14.71 4.40 -0.16
C GLN A 162 13.62 3.46 -0.65
N ILE A 163 12.56 4.06 -1.18
CA ILE A 163 11.47 3.35 -1.83
C ILE A 163 11.42 3.81 -3.28
N VAL A 164 11.27 2.83 -4.16
CA VAL A 164 11.04 3.04 -5.58
C VAL A 164 9.65 2.51 -5.88
N VAL A 165 8.80 3.37 -6.47
CA VAL A 165 7.52 2.95 -7.04
C VAL A 165 7.67 3.02 -8.55
N ALA A 166 7.30 1.96 -9.25
CA ALA A 166 7.45 1.90 -10.69
C ALA A 166 6.21 1.32 -11.36
N GLU A 167 5.77 1.95 -12.45
CA GLU A 167 4.69 1.49 -13.30
C GLU A 167 5.21 1.21 -14.70
N LEU A 168 4.96 0.00 -15.21
CA LEU A 168 5.35 -0.42 -16.56
C LEU A 168 4.20 -0.21 -17.55
N HIS A 169 4.38 0.71 -18.48
CA HIS A 169 3.51 0.87 -19.63
C HIS A 169 4.11 0.27 -20.89
N THR A 170 3.28 -0.39 -21.69
CA THR A 170 3.60 -0.71 -23.08
C THR A 170 2.76 0.17 -24.00
N ALA A 171 3.40 1.09 -24.73
CA ALA A 171 2.75 1.93 -25.71
C ALA A 171 3.01 1.39 -27.12
N THR A 172 1.98 1.38 -27.96
CA THR A 172 2.14 1.11 -29.41
C THR A 172 2.58 2.40 -30.09
N VAL A 173 3.76 2.42 -30.72
CA VAL A 173 4.24 3.57 -31.48
C VAL A 173 3.42 3.67 -32.78
N ARG A 174 2.60 4.72 -32.90
CA ARG A 174 1.63 4.88 -34.01
C ARG A 174 2.25 4.93 -35.42
N VAL A 175 3.55 5.19 -35.54
CA VAL A 175 4.23 5.34 -36.84
C VAL A 175 4.56 3.98 -37.48
N THR A 176 4.74 2.94 -36.65
CA THR A 176 5.03 1.58 -37.08
C THR A 176 4.21 0.67 -36.19
N LEU A 177 3.10 0.14 -36.71
CA LEU A 177 2.10 -0.71 -36.01
C LEU A 177 2.69 -1.94 -35.27
N GLU A 178 4.00 -2.14 -35.30
CA GLU A 178 4.75 -3.26 -34.76
C GLU A 178 5.64 -2.90 -33.56
N THR A 179 5.97 -1.62 -33.33
CA THR A 179 6.93 -1.27 -32.25
C THR A 179 6.19 -1.01 -30.94
N LYS A 180 6.15 -2.00 -30.05
CA LYS A 180 5.83 -1.79 -28.64
C LYS A 180 7.03 -1.08 -28.00
N ALA A 181 6.82 0.10 -27.45
CA ALA A 181 7.78 0.77 -26.59
C ALA A 181 7.37 0.51 -25.13
N ALA A 182 8.33 0.07 -24.32
CA ALA A 182 8.15 0.00 -22.88
C ALA A 182 8.54 1.36 -22.27
N GLU A 183 7.65 1.94 -21.49
CA GLU A 183 7.89 3.13 -20.69
C GLU A 183 7.72 2.75 -19.22
N LEU A 184 8.75 2.97 -18.42
CA LEU A 184 8.75 2.73 -16.99
C LEU A 184 8.71 4.07 -16.27
N TYR A 185 7.59 4.37 -15.62
CA TYR A 185 7.42 5.55 -14.79
C TYR A 185 7.90 5.22 -13.40
N MET A 186 8.91 5.94 -12.91
CA MET A 186 9.61 5.59 -11.68
C MET A 186 9.65 6.80 -10.75
N PHE A 187 9.04 6.63 -9.58
CA PHE A 187 9.18 7.55 -8.45
C PHE A 187 10.32 7.09 -7.56
N ARG A 188 11.30 7.98 -7.36
CA ARG A 188 12.44 7.74 -6.48
C ARG A 188 12.86 9.06 -5.87
N SER A 189 13.13 9.06 -4.56
CA SER A 189 13.69 10.23 -3.86
C SER A 189 12.86 11.52 -4.03
N GLY A 190 11.54 11.41 -4.13
CA GLY A 190 10.64 12.57 -4.25
C GLY A 190 10.36 13.00 -5.69
N GLU A 191 10.98 12.39 -6.68
CA GLU A 191 10.89 12.81 -8.07
C GLU A 191 10.39 11.69 -9.00
N TRP A 192 9.53 12.04 -9.95
CA TRP A 192 9.08 11.15 -11.02
C TRP A 192 10.02 11.23 -12.21
N SER A 193 10.41 10.08 -12.74
CA SER A 193 11.24 9.97 -13.94
C SER A 193 10.68 8.92 -14.90
N ILE A 194 10.95 9.07 -16.19
CA ILE A 194 10.55 8.10 -17.21
C ILE A 194 11.80 7.41 -17.76
N ARG A 195 11.80 6.08 -17.73
CA ARG A 195 12.82 5.23 -18.35
C ARG A 195 12.20 4.49 -19.53
N ARG A 196 12.97 4.30 -20.60
CA ARG A 196 12.53 3.55 -21.80
C ARG A 196 13.39 2.31 -21.98
N PRO A 197 13.12 1.22 -21.22
CA PRO A 197 13.87 -0.01 -21.38
C PRO A 197 13.63 -0.63 -22.77
N ARG A 198 14.63 -1.35 -23.27
CA ARG A 198 14.48 -2.13 -24.50
C ARG A 198 13.63 -3.37 -24.21
N ILE A 199 12.69 -3.68 -25.11
CA ILE A 199 11.97 -4.95 -25.06
C ILE A 199 12.86 -5.99 -25.73
N CYS A 200 13.29 -6.98 -24.96
CA CYS A 200 14.02 -8.13 -25.48
C CYS A 200 13.03 -9.31 -25.61
N SER A 201 12.89 -9.86 -26.82
CA SER A 201 12.30 -11.19 -27.00
C SER A 201 13.44 -12.21 -26.99
N SER A 202 13.41 -13.17 -26.07
CA SER A 202 14.24 -14.36 -26.23
C SER A 202 13.60 -15.22 -27.31
N VAL A 203 14.26 -15.32 -28.46
CA VAL A 203 13.95 -16.40 -29.41
C VAL A 203 14.46 -17.67 -28.73
N ALA A 204 13.56 -18.53 -28.28
CA ALA A 204 13.93 -19.88 -27.89
C ALA A 204 14.54 -20.53 -29.14
N GLY A 205 15.82 -20.88 -29.07
CA GLY A 205 16.50 -21.57 -30.15
C GLY A 205 15.85 -22.93 -30.40
N ASP A 206 15.61 -23.21 -31.67
CA ASP A 206 15.21 -24.52 -32.20
C ASP A 206 16.22 -25.63 -31.88
#